data_AF-A0A4Q0IWB5-F1
#
_entry.id   AF-A0A4Q0IWB5-F1
#
_cell.length_a   1.000
_cell.length_b   1.000
_cell.length_c   1.000
_cell.angle_alpha   90.00
_cell.angle_beta   90.00
_cell.angle_gamma   90.00
#
_symmetry.space_group_name_H-M   'P 1'
#
loop_
_entity.id
_entity.type
_entity.pdbx_description
1 polymer ?
#
loop_
_entity_poly.entity_id
_entity_poly.type
_entity_poly.pdbx_seq_one_letter_code
_entity_poly.pdbx_strand_id
1 'polypeptide(L)'
;MMLEYLAIIITAIFVNNIVFAQFLGICPFLGVSSRLTNATGMGIAVTVVMVISTLVTSLLQNYVLVPLQMEYMQTILFILVIAALVQMLEIIMKKVSPALYVALGVFLPLITTNCAVLGVAIMVTQKGMSLTQSVVYAFATAIGFLMALVIFAGIREQLELADVPRPMRGVPIALITAGILAMAFMGFAGIG
;
A
#
# COMPACT_ATOMS: atom_id res chain seq x y z
N MET A 1 -11.73 22.84 -9.23
CA MET A 1 -10.39 22.89 -8.62
C MET A 1 -10.33 22.37 -7.19
N MET A 2 -10.63 23.13 -6.12
CA MET A 2 -10.45 22.63 -4.73
C MET A 2 -11.41 21.48 -4.36
N LEU A 3 -12.64 21.50 -4.87
CA LEU A 3 -13.64 20.43 -4.72
C LEU A 3 -13.28 19.15 -5.48
N GLU A 4 -12.56 19.23 -6.61
CA GLU A 4 -12.11 18.03 -7.34
C GLU A 4 -10.98 17.31 -6.61
N TYR A 5 -10.03 18.04 -6.03
CA TYR A 5 -8.97 17.42 -5.22
C TYR A 5 -9.54 16.80 -3.94
N LEU A 6 -10.49 17.45 -3.28
CA LEU A 6 -11.18 16.90 -2.11
C LEU A 6 -12.02 15.67 -2.47
N ALA A 7 -12.73 15.69 -3.60
CA ALA A 7 -13.45 14.52 -4.10
C ALA A 7 -12.51 13.36 -4.45
N ILE A 8 -11.37 13.62 -5.10
CA ILE A 8 -10.34 12.60 -5.38
C ILE A 8 -9.76 12.02 -4.09
N ILE A 9 -9.49 12.86 -3.09
CA ILE A 9 -8.95 12.42 -1.80
C ILE A 9 -9.98 11.55 -1.05
N ILE A 10 -11.24 11.98 -0.98
CA ILE A 10 -12.30 11.23 -0.28
C ILE A 10 -12.62 9.93 -1.03
N THR A 11 -12.72 9.97 -2.36
CA THR A 11 -12.98 8.77 -3.16
C THR A 11 -11.79 7.81 -3.16
N ALA A 12 -10.54 8.27 -3.21
CA ALA A 12 -9.37 7.38 -3.14
C ALA A 12 -9.18 6.77 -1.74
N ILE A 13 -9.47 7.51 -0.66
CA ILE A 13 -9.34 7.01 0.72
C ILE A 13 -10.49 6.07 1.09
N PHE A 14 -11.74 6.41 0.75
CA PHE A 14 -12.93 5.70 1.25
C PHE A 14 -13.66 4.86 0.19
N VAL A 15 -13.76 5.32 -1.06
CA VAL A 15 -14.60 4.65 -2.10
C VAL A 15 -13.80 3.63 -2.93
N ASN A 16 -12.54 3.93 -3.24
CA ASN A 16 -11.61 3.10 -4.02
C ASN A 16 -10.44 2.61 -3.17
N ASN A 17 -10.70 2.27 -1.91
CA ASN A 17 -9.65 1.77 -1.02
C ASN A 17 -9.05 0.47 -1.59
N ILE A 18 -7.80 0.54 -2.03
CA ILE A 18 -7.10 -0.56 -2.70
C ILE A 18 -7.03 -1.83 -1.86
N VAL A 19 -7.02 -1.72 -0.53
CA VAL A 19 -6.89 -2.87 0.36
C VAL A 19 -8.19 -3.64 0.50
N PHE A 20 -9.32 -2.94 0.67
CA PHE A 20 -10.61 -3.59 0.94
C PHE A 20 -11.54 -3.69 -0.26
N ALA A 21 -11.43 -2.78 -1.24
CA ALA A 21 -12.21 -2.83 -2.48
C ALA A 21 -11.51 -3.60 -3.60
N GLN A 22 -10.17 -3.55 -3.65
CA GLN A 22 -9.40 -4.21 -4.72
C GLN A 22 -8.53 -5.39 -4.22
N PHE A 23 -8.51 -5.66 -2.91
CA PHE A 23 -7.75 -6.77 -2.30
C PHE A 23 -6.25 -6.78 -2.64
N LEU A 24 -5.66 -5.60 -2.86
CA LEU A 24 -4.24 -5.42 -3.13
C LEU A 24 -3.48 -5.13 -1.83
N GLY A 25 -2.30 -5.73 -1.67
CA GLY A 25 -1.41 -5.50 -0.53
C GLY A 25 -1.59 -6.48 0.65
N ILE A 26 -2.18 -7.64 0.42
CA ILE A 26 -2.47 -8.64 1.48
C ILE A 26 -1.18 -9.28 2.05
N CYS A 27 -0.10 -9.36 1.27
CA CYS A 27 1.15 -10.00 1.69
C CYS A 27 1.77 -9.38 2.96
N PRO A 28 2.05 -8.05 3.01
CA PRO A 28 2.50 -7.41 4.25
C PRO A 28 1.41 -7.34 5.31
N PHE A 29 0.14 -7.27 4.88
CA PHE A 29 -1.01 -7.22 5.77
C PHE A 29 -1.14 -8.46 6.64
N LEU A 30 -0.81 -9.66 6.14
CA LEU A 30 -0.81 -10.89 6.96
C LEU A 30 0.51 -11.10 7.70
N GLY A 31 1.63 -10.66 7.14
CA GLY A 31 2.98 -10.90 7.67
C GLY A 31 3.38 -10.02 8.86
N VAL A 32 2.96 -8.76 8.89
CA VAL A 32 3.51 -7.74 9.82
C VAL A 32 2.47 -7.18 10.81
N SER A 33 1.22 -7.60 10.69
CA SER A 33 0.10 -7.13 11.53
C SER A 33 0.00 -7.78 12.91
N SER A 34 1.03 -8.46 13.40
CA SER A 34 1.03 -9.02 14.77
C SER A 34 1.19 -7.96 15.86
N ARG A 35 1.84 -6.84 15.53
CA ARG A 35 2.10 -5.74 16.48
C ARG A 35 1.76 -4.40 15.83
N LEU A 36 1.05 -3.54 16.56
CA LEU A 36 0.73 -2.18 16.12
C LEU A 36 1.97 -1.35 15.74
N THR A 37 3.06 -1.47 16.50
CA THR A 37 4.32 -0.74 16.23
C THR A 37 4.97 -1.14 14.90
N ASN A 38 4.92 -2.42 14.55
CA ASN A 38 5.51 -2.92 13.31
C ASN A 38 4.61 -2.56 12.12
N ALA A 39 3.30 -2.70 12.29
CA ALA A 39 2.29 -2.32 11.32
C ALA A 39 2.38 -0.84 10.91
N THR A 40 2.45 0.06 11.89
CA THR A 40 2.62 1.51 11.65
C THR A 40 3.92 1.82 10.91
N GLY A 41 5.05 1.25 11.35
CA GLY A 41 6.33 1.42 10.67
C GLY A 41 6.31 0.94 9.22
N MET A 42 5.67 -0.20 8.95
CA MET A 42 5.53 -0.73 7.59
C MET A 42 4.63 0.14 6.72
N GLY A 43 3.48 0.59 7.24
CA GLY A 43 2.58 1.44 6.47
C GLY A 43 3.22 2.79 6.11
N ILE A 44 4.02 3.37 7.00
CA ILE A 44 4.76 4.61 6.71
C ILE A 44 5.80 4.37 5.61
N ALA A 45 6.58 3.28 5.71
CA ALA A 45 7.56 2.92 4.68
C ALA A 45 6.90 2.72 3.30
N VAL A 46 5.79 1.98 3.24
CA VAL A 46 5.01 1.78 2.01
C VAL A 46 4.46 3.11 1.47
N THR A 47 4.04 4.02 2.34
CA THR A 47 3.55 5.35 1.92
C THR A 47 4.63 6.15 1.21
N VAL A 48 5.83 6.20 1.77
CA VAL A 48 6.96 6.90 1.16
C VAL A 48 7.32 6.29 -0.19
N VAL A 49 7.44 4.96 -0.26
CA VAL A 49 7.76 4.26 -1.51
C VAL A 49 6.68 4.48 -2.56
N MET A 50 5.40 4.35 -2.20
CA MET A 50 4.27 4.45 -3.13
C MET A 50 4.17 5.85 -3.75
N VAL A 51 4.37 6.90 -2.97
CA VAL A 51 4.33 8.29 -3.48
C VAL A 51 5.50 8.57 -4.42
N ILE A 52 6.72 8.23 -3.99
CA ILE A 52 7.92 8.48 -4.79
C ILE A 52 7.91 7.62 -6.05
N SER A 53 7.56 6.33 -5.94
CA SER A 53 7.49 5.44 -7.10
C SER A 53 6.49 5.96 -8.12
N THR A 54 5.29 6.37 -7.69
CA THR A 54 4.25 6.86 -8.59
C THR A 54 4.66 8.17 -9.28
N LEU A 55 5.39 9.05 -8.58
CA LEU A 55 5.93 10.27 -9.19
C LEU A 55 6.97 9.94 -10.27
N VAL A 56 7.93 9.07 -9.96
CA VAL A 56 9.01 8.70 -10.88
C VAL A 56 8.46 7.91 -12.08
N THR A 57 7.54 6.97 -11.86
CA THR A 57 6.93 6.19 -12.94
C THR A 57 6.03 7.03 -13.83
N SER A 58 5.29 8.01 -13.28
CA SER A 58 4.49 8.94 -14.09
C SER A 58 5.36 9.81 -14.99
N LEU A 59 6.53 10.26 -14.50
CA LEU A 59 7.50 11.00 -15.32
C LEU A 59 8.10 10.10 -16.40
N LEU A 60 8.55 8.90 -16.05
CA LEU A 60 9.10 7.94 -17.02
C LEU A 60 8.09 7.57 -18.11
N GLN A 61 6.83 7.38 -17.76
CA GLN A 61 5.80 7.07 -18.75
C GLN A 61 5.69 8.19 -19.79
N ASN A 62 5.50 9.43 -19.33
CA ASN A 62 5.22 10.57 -20.21
C ASN A 62 6.46 11.01 -21.01
N TYR A 63 7.65 10.98 -20.41
CA TYR A 63 8.88 11.47 -21.03
C TYR A 63 9.69 10.42 -21.76
N VAL A 64 9.49 9.13 -21.49
CA VAL A 64 10.30 8.04 -22.08
C VAL A 64 9.42 7.05 -22.84
N LEU A 65 8.42 6.43 -22.20
CA LEU A 65 7.68 5.34 -22.86
C LEU A 65 6.80 5.81 -24.01
N VAL A 66 6.09 6.92 -23.84
CA VAL A 66 5.24 7.51 -24.87
C VAL A 66 6.05 7.94 -26.11
N PRO A 67 7.15 8.71 -25.99
CA PRO A 67 7.91 9.11 -27.17
C PRO A 67 8.68 7.96 -27.83
N LEU A 68 9.06 6.92 -27.08
CA LEU A 68 9.75 5.75 -27.64
C LEU A 68 8.77 4.66 -28.14
N GLN A 69 7.45 4.82 -27.97
CA GLN A 69 6.42 3.80 -28.29
C GLN A 69 6.65 2.43 -27.62
N MET A 70 7.29 2.43 -26.45
CA MET A 70 7.73 1.23 -25.71
C MET A 70 6.79 0.90 -24.54
N GLU A 71 5.49 1.08 -24.73
CA GLU A 71 4.47 0.90 -23.67
C GLU A 71 4.42 -0.54 -23.15
N TYR A 72 4.76 -1.52 -23.97
CA TYR A 72 4.79 -2.94 -23.58
C TYR A 72 5.80 -3.25 -22.46
N MET A 73 6.82 -2.41 -22.25
CA MET A 73 7.82 -2.59 -21.19
C MET A 73 7.46 -1.91 -19.87
N GLN A 74 6.29 -1.26 -19.77
CA GLN A 74 5.86 -0.47 -18.62
C GLN A 74 6.00 -1.22 -17.29
N THR A 75 5.47 -2.44 -17.19
CA THR A 75 5.49 -3.22 -15.95
C THR A 75 6.90 -3.52 -15.48
N ILE A 76 7.80 -3.88 -16.40
CA ILE A 76 9.20 -4.20 -16.09
C ILE A 76 9.92 -2.94 -15.57
N LEU A 77 9.72 -1.80 -16.24
CA LEU A 77 10.31 -0.53 -15.83
C LEU A 77 9.80 -0.09 -14.45
N PHE A 78 8.50 -0.26 -14.18
CA PHE A 78 7.90 0.12 -12.90
C PHE A 78 8.45 -0.74 -11.76
N ILE A 79 8.55 -2.05 -11.96
CA ILE A 79 9.15 -2.96 -10.96
C ILE A 79 10.61 -2.57 -10.68
N LEU A 80 11.38 -2.24 -11.71
CA LEU A 80 12.79 -1.85 -11.55
C LEU A 80 12.94 -0.55 -10.75
N VAL A 81 12.09 0.45 -11.02
CA VAL A 81 12.05 1.71 -10.25
C VAL A 81 11.69 1.44 -8.79
N ILE A 82 10.65 0.64 -8.54
CA ILE A 82 10.23 0.30 -7.17
C ILE A 82 11.35 -0.46 -6.45
N ALA A 83 12.00 -1.43 -7.11
CA ALA A 83 13.10 -2.18 -6.53
C ALA A 83 14.27 -1.29 -6.12
N ALA A 84 14.66 -0.34 -6.98
CA ALA A 84 15.72 0.62 -6.67
C ALA A 84 15.36 1.51 -5.47
N LEU A 85 14.10 1.98 -5.39
CA LEU A 85 13.62 2.80 -4.28
C LEU A 85 13.56 2.04 -2.96
N VAL A 86 13.10 0.79 -2.96
CA VAL A 86 13.07 -0.03 -1.74
C VAL A 86 14.49 -0.37 -1.29
N GLN A 87 15.42 -0.61 -2.23
CA GLN A 87 16.83 -0.83 -1.87
C GLN A 87 17.42 0.40 -1.18
N MET A 88 17.11 1.60 -1.68
CA MET A 88 17.51 2.85 -1.02
C MET A 88 16.89 2.96 0.38
N LEU A 89 15.60 2.62 0.52
CA LEU A 89 14.90 2.64 1.80
C LEU A 89 15.51 1.66 2.81
N GLU A 90 15.96 0.48 2.38
CA GLU A 90 16.64 -0.49 3.24
C GLU A 90 17.90 0.11 3.87
N ILE A 91 18.71 0.81 3.08
CA ILE A 91 19.94 1.46 3.55
C ILE A 91 19.61 2.59 4.53
N ILE A 92 18.57 3.38 4.25
CA ILE A 92 18.12 4.46 5.14
C ILE A 92 17.63 3.88 6.47
N MET A 93 16.82 2.83 6.45
CA MET A 93 16.29 2.19 7.66
C MET A 93 17.39 1.61 8.56
N LYS A 94 18.42 0.98 7.97
CA LYS A 94 19.60 0.50 8.72
C LYS A 94 20.28 1.62 9.51
N LYS A 95 20.28 2.85 8.98
CA LYS A 95 21.01 3.98 9.56
C LYS A 95 20.16 4.81 10.54
N VAL A 96 18.88 5.01 10.23
CA VAL A 96 17.99 5.87 11.03
C VAL A 96 17.37 5.11 12.21
N SER A 97 16.96 3.86 12.00
CA SER A 97 16.18 3.11 13.00
C SER A 97 16.55 1.62 13.00
N PRO A 98 17.66 1.23 13.64
CA PRO A 98 18.10 -0.18 13.67
C PRO A 98 17.07 -1.10 14.33
N ALA A 99 16.33 -0.63 15.33
CA ALA A 99 15.24 -1.41 15.96
C ALA A 99 14.13 -1.78 14.95
N LEU A 100 13.73 -0.84 14.10
CA LEU A 100 12.73 -1.09 13.07
C LEU A 100 13.29 -1.99 11.97
N TYR A 101 14.56 -1.84 11.60
CA TYR A 101 15.22 -2.72 10.64
C TYR A 101 15.30 -4.18 11.13
N VAL A 102 15.58 -4.43 12.42
CA VAL A 102 15.61 -5.80 12.97
C VAL A 102 14.21 -6.43 12.94
N ALA A 103 13.16 -5.66 13.22
CA ALA A 103 11.78 -6.15 13.20
C ALA A 103 11.21 -6.35 11.79
N LEU A 104 11.57 -5.47 10.84
CA LEU A 104 10.96 -5.39 9.52
C LEU A 104 11.86 -5.87 8.38
N GLY A 105 13.16 -6.09 8.62
CA GLY A 105 14.18 -6.31 7.59
C GLY A 105 13.86 -7.46 6.63
N VAL A 106 13.28 -8.54 7.15
CA VAL A 106 12.83 -9.69 6.35
C VAL A 106 11.64 -9.34 5.45
N PHE A 107 10.84 -8.34 5.84
CA PHE A 107 9.64 -7.91 5.13
C PHE A 107 9.88 -6.74 4.16
N LEU A 108 11.06 -6.12 4.14
CA LEU A 108 11.39 -5.05 3.19
C LEU A 108 11.31 -5.53 1.72
N PRO A 109 11.79 -6.72 1.35
CA PRO A 109 11.57 -7.29 0.01
C PRO A 109 10.09 -7.52 -0.34
N LEU A 110 9.18 -7.61 0.64
CA LEU A 110 7.74 -7.68 0.35
C LEU A 110 7.17 -6.32 -0.10
N ILE A 111 7.89 -5.21 0.09
CA ILE A 111 7.48 -3.91 -0.44
C ILE A 111 7.71 -3.85 -1.96
N THR A 112 8.80 -4.44 -2.48
CA THR A 112 9.08 -4.42 -3.94
C THR A 112 8.05 -5.20 -4.74
N THR A 113 7.57 -6.29 -4.17
CA THR A 113 6.56 -7.19 -4.75
C THR A 113 5.15 -6.85 -4.30
N ASN A 114 4.96 -5.69 -3.67
CA ASN A 114 3.65 -5.29 -3.18
C ASN A 114 2.74 -4.90 -4.35
N CYS A 115 1.67 -5.67 -4.53
CA CYS A 115 0.69 -5.44 -5.58
C CYS A 115 -0.05 -4.09 -5.43
N ALA A 116 -0.18 -3.52 -4.23
CA ALA A 116 -0.73 -2.18 -4.04
C ALA A 116 0.18 -1.09 -4.63
N VAL A 117 1.50 -1.19 -4.42
CA VAL A 117 2.47 -0.19 -4.92
C VAL A 117 2.51 -0.20 -6.45
N LEU A 118 2.60 -1.39 -7.05
CA LEU A 118 2.58 -1.54 -8.50
C LEU A 118 1.22 -1.14 -9.09
N GLY A 119 0.11 -1.54 -8.45
CA GLY A 119 -1.25 -1.25 -8.90
C GLY A 119 -1.56 0.24 -8.96
N VAL A 120 -1.13 1.02 -7.95
CA VAL A 120 -1.28 2.48 -7.95
C VAL A 120 -0.53 3.11 -9.12
N ALA A 121 0.73 2.72 -9.35
CA ALA A 121 1.54 3.26 -10.44
C ALA A 121 0.89 2.99 -11.82
N ILE A 122 0.33 1.80 -12.02
CA ILE A 122 -0.36 1.43 -13.27
C ILE A 122 -1.69 2.19 -13.40
N MET A 123 -2.51 2.25 -12.35
CA MET A 123 -3.81 2.94 -12.39
C MET A 123 -3.68 4.43 -12.68
N VAL A 124 -2.70 5.09 -12.08
CA VAL A 124 -2.41 6.51 -12.33
C VAL A 124 -2.07 6.75 -13.79
N THR A 125 -1.29 5.84 -14.37
CA THR A 125 -0.90 5.88 -15.78
C THR A 125 -2.10 5.64 -16.71
N GLN A 126 -2.91 4.61 -16.44
CA GLN A 126 -4.09 4.27 -17.25
C GLN A 126 -5.16 5.36 -17.22
N LYS A 127 -5.31 6.07 -16.08
CA LYS A 127 -6.25 7.18 -15.95
C LYS A 127 -5.73 8.49 -16.55
N GLY A 128 -4.49 8.54 -17.06
CA GLY A 128 -3.91 9.73 -17.67
C GLY A 128 -3.84 10.93 -16.72
N MET A 129 -3.64 10.69 -15.43
CA MET A 129 -3.65 11.76 -14.43
C MET A 129 -2.46 12.72 -14.61
N SER A 130 -2.69 14.01 -14.34
CA SER A 130 -1.61 14.99 -14.26
C SER A 130 -0.67 14.71 -13.08
N LEU A 131 0.59 15.14 -13.17
CA LEU A 131 1.61 14.86 -12.13
C LEU A 131 1.15 15.23 -10.71
N THR A 132 0.45 16.35 -10.55
CA THR A 132 -0.07 16.79 -9.25
C THR A 132 -1.21 15.90 -8.75
N GLN A 133 -2.11 15.49 -9.64
CA GLN A 133 -3.18 14.53 -9.32
C GLN A 133 -2.62 13.15 -8.97
N SER A 134 -1.60 12.69 -9.69
CA SER A 134 -0.92 11.41 -9.45
C SER A 134 -0.34 11.32 -8.04
N VAL A 135 0.34 12.37 -7.58
CA VAL A 135 0.94 12.43 -6.24
C VAL A 135 -0.15 12.45 -5.16
N VAL A 136 -1.18 13.28 -5.34
CA VAL A 136 -2.30 13.35 -4.39
C VAL A 136 -3.03 12.01 -4.31
N TYR A 137 -3.28 11.36 -5.44
CA TYR A 137 -3.91 10.05 -5.49
C TYR A 137 -3.06 8.97 -4.82
N ALA A 138 -1.75 8.91 -5.10
CA ALA A 138 -0.84 7.96 -4.47
C ALA A 138 -0.76 8.18 -2.96
N PHE A 139 -0.69 9.43 -2.50
CA PHE A 139 -0.65 9.76 -1.08
C PHE A 139 -1.94 9.40 -0.35
N ALA A 140 -3.09 9.75 -0.93
CA ALA A 140 -4.40 9.39 -0.41
C ALA A 140 -4.56 7.86 -0.28
N THR A 141 -4.16 7.15 -1.32
CA THR A 141 -4.24 5.68 -1.36
C THR A 141 -3.30 5.03 -0.35
N ALA A 142 -2.09 5.57 -0.20
CA ALA A 142 -1.12 5.09 0.78
C ALA A 142 -1.59 5.29 2.22
N ILE A 143 -2.25 6.42 2.52
CA ILE A 143 -2.88 6.64 3.82
C ILE A 143 -3.99 5.62 4.06
N GLY A 144 -4.80 5.31 3.04
CA GLY A 144 -5.80 4.24 3.10
C GLY A 144 -5.20 2.89 3.45
N PHE A 145 -4.06 2.55 2.84
CA PHE A 145 -3.29 1.34 3.16
C PHE A 145 -2.76 1.33 4.60
N LEU A 146 -2.14 2.43 5.05
CA LEU A 146 -1.65 2.58 6.41
C LEU A 146 -2.79 2.40 7.42
N MET A 147 -3.92 3.08 7.21
CA MET A 147 -5.09 3.00 8.08
C MET A 147 -5.63 1.57 8.17
N ALA A 148 -5.81 0.90 7.03
CA ALA A 148 -6.27 -0.48 6.96
C ALA A 148 -5.36 -1.42 7.76
N LEU A 149 -4.06 -1.26 7.60
CA LEU A 149 -3.05 -2.12 8.24
C LEU A 149 -2.99 -1.88 9.76
N VAL A 150 -3.11 -0.62 10.20
CA VAL A 150 -3.16 -0.27 11.64
C VAL A 150 -4.44 -0.80 12.31
N ILE A 151 -5.60 -0.63 11.67
CA ILE A 151 -6.88 -1.16 12.19
C ILE A 151 -6.78 -2.68 12.34
N PHE A 152 -6.28 -3.37 11.31
CA PHE A 152 -6.15 -4.82 11.34
C PHE A 152 -5.15 -5.31 12.39
N ALA A 153 -4.02 -4.63 12.54
CA ALA A 153 -3.05 -4.95 13.58
C ALA A 153 -3.63 -4.77 14.99
N GLY A 154 -4.44 -3.72 15.21
CA GLY A 154 -5.14 -3.52 16.48
C GLY A 154 -6.15 -4.64 16.78
N ILE A 155 -6.89 -5.10 15.78
CA ILE A 155 -7.81 -6.25 15.92
C ILE A 155 -7.02 -7.53 16.22
N ARG A 156 -5.89 -7.76 15.53
CA ARG A 156 -5.05 -8.95 15.77
C ARG A 156 -4.44 -8.97 17.17
N GLU A 157 -3.97 -7.84 17.67
CA GLU A 157 -3.42 -7.73 19.02
C GLU A 157 -4.49 -8.01 20.09
N GLN A 158 -5.75 -7.59 19.85
CA GLN A 158 -6.87 -7.97 20.72
C GLN A 158 -7.23 -9.47 20.61
N LEU A 159 -7.19 -10.05 19.42
CA LEU A 159 -7.47 -11.48 19.21
C LEU A 159 -6.45 -12.40 19.88
N GLU A 160 -5.21 -11.94 20.08
CA GLU A 160 -4.20 -12.69 20.85
C GLU A 160 -4.57 -12.81 22.34
N LEU A 161 -5.33 -11.84 22.87
CA LEU A 161 -5.81 -11.84 24.26
C LEU A 161 -7.16 -12.57 24.42
N ALA A 162 -7.85 -12.86 23.32
CA ALA A 162 -9.15 -13.51 23.31
C ALA A 162 -9.04 -15.05 23.37
N ASP A 163 -10.08 -15.70 23.89
CA ASP A 163 -10.15 -17.16 23.95
C ASP A 163 -10.51 -17.76 22.58
N VAL A 164 -9.51 -17.83 21.70
CA VAL A 164 -9.63 -18.43 20.37
C VAL A 164 -9.34 -19.94 20.44
N PRO A 165 -10.18 -20.81 19.84
CA PRO A 165 -9.91 -22.24 19.74
C PRO A 165 -8.53 -22.52 19.14
N ARG A 166 -7.77 -23.44 19.74
CA ARG A 166 -6.40 -23.81 19.32
C ARG A 166 -6.21 -23.97 17.80
N PRO A 167 -7.09 -24.66 17.04
CA PRO A 167 -6.92 -24.82 15.59
C PRO A 167 -7.15 -23.54 14.78
N MET A 168 -7.79 -22.51 15.34
CA MET A 168 -8.10 -21.27 14.61
C MET A 168 -7.09 -20.14 14.88
N ARG A 169 -6.13 -20.35 15.78
CA ARG A 169 -5.13 -19.33 16.14
C ARG A 169 -4.20 -19.00 14.96
N GLY A 170 -3.87 -17.72 14.81
CA GLY A 170 -2.95 -17.24 13.79
C GLY A 170 -3.64 -16.88 12.47
N VAL A 171 -3.17 -17.46 11.36
CA VAL A 171 -3.63 -17.11 10.00
C VAL A 171 -5.12 -17.36 9.76
N PRO A 172 -5.74 -18.47 10.23
CA PRO A 172 -7.16 -18.73 9.96
C PRO A 172 -8.09 -17.64 10.49
N ILE A 173 -7.94 -17.25 11.77
CA ILE A 173 -8.76 -16.17 12.34
C ILE A 173 -8.40 -14.80 11.76
N ALA A 174 -7.14 -14.58 11.37
CA ALA A 174 -6.72 -13.36 10.69
C ALA A 174 -7.43 -13.22 9.32
N LEU A 175 -7.61 -14.30 8.57
CA LEU A 175 -8.34 -14.27 7.29
C LEU A 175 -9.84 -14.05 7.50
N ILE A 176 -10.46 -14.70 8.50
CA ILE A 176 -11.88 -14.48 8.82
C ILE A 176 -12.12 -13.02 9.21
N THR A 177 -11.29 -12.48 10.09
CA THR A 177 -11.39 -11.08 10.54
C THR A 177 -11.10 -10.09 9.41
N ALA A 178 -10.14 -10.39 8.52
CA ALA A 178 -9.93 -9.62 7.30
C ALA A 178 -11.16 -9.62 6.39
N GLY A 179 -11.83 -10.77 6.23
CA GLY A 179 -13.08 -10.87 5.46
C GLY A 179 -14.23 -10.06 6.07
N ILE A 180 -14.40 -10.11 7.40
CA ILE A 180 -15.40 -9.30 8.13
C ILE A 180 -15.10 -7.81 7.96
N LEU A 181 -13.83 -7.43 8.09
CA LEU A 181 -13.39 -6.05 7.90
C LEU A 181 -13.62 -5.59 6.46
N ALA A 182 -13.34 -6.43 5.46
CA ALA A 182 -13.62 -6.13 4.06
C ALA A 182 -15.12 -5.90 3.81
N MET A 183 -16.00 -6.74 4.38
CA MET A 183 -17.46 -6.54 4.31
C MET A 183 -17.90 -5.22 4.95
N ALA A 184 -17.31 -4.84 6.08
CA ALA A 184 -17.60 -3.54 6.72
C ALA A 184 -17.16 -2.36 5.83
N PHE A 185 -16.01 -2.47 5.16
CA PHE A 185 -15.51 -1.44 4.25
C PHE A 185 -16.27 -1.38 2.91
N MET A 186 -16.84 -2.49 2.43
CA MET A 186 -17.73 -2.49 1.25
C MET A 186 -18.98 -1.62 1.46
N GLY A 187 -19.38 -1.35 2.70
CA GLY A 187 -20.46 -0.38 2.99
C GLY A 187 -20.16 1.04 2.50
N PHE A 188 -18.89 1.41 2.31
CA PHE A 188 -18.48 2.72 1.76
C PHE A 188 -18.39 2.74 0.23
N ALA A 189 -18.49 1.60 -0.45
CA ALA A 189 -18.36 1.51 -1.91
C ALA A 189 -19.47 2.25 -2.69
N GLY A 190 -20.57 2.64 -2.01
CA GLY A 190 -21.68 3.40 -2.59
C GLY A 190 -21.58 4.93 -2.45
N ILE A 191 -20.50 5.48 -1.90
CA ILE A 191 -20.34 6.92 -1.63
C ILE A 191 -19.60 7.66 -2.78
N GLY A 192 -19.49 7.04 -3.96
CA GLY A 192 -18.83 7.58 -5.15
C GLY A 192 -19.79 8.16 -6.18
#